data_AF-A0A7C2BRH0-F1
#
_entry.id   AF-A0A7C2BRH0-F1
#
_cell.length_a   1.000
_cell.length_b   1.000
_cell.length_c   1.000
_cell.angle_alpha   90.00
_cell.angle_beta   90.00
_cell.angle_gamma   90.00
#
_symmetry.space_group_name_H-M   'P 1'
#
loop_
_entity.id
_entity.type
_entity.pdbx_description
1 polymer ?
#
loop_
_entity_poly.entity_id
_entity_poly.type
_entity_poly.pdbx_seq_one_letter_code
_entity_poly.pdbx_strand_id
1 'polypeptide(L)'
;MRRFENRTNGFSLNELLVVIAIVALLVGIGLPAAKVLTESFVSSKWTVMIVGAALSNARGIAGNEGKYAGVRFQQDAEGNQYMIFIIHSPGDTVAEYDGFRAVQGRKPVRLPVNAGVMDMRIRTNLGDAKDPSDEPVISDNEINEDVEIADTTTFSIIFSEAGKMVVHDVQVRNRHGRAMGDDSSTDDVFNTQTNVDDLNHPAMLYPAMFYQDDYPGVGFGQEPSRQSFVIYDKKILAGLDPASRFSSYLQNLKVIYVNPYTGDLIK
;
A
#
# COMPACT_ATOMS: atom_id res chain seq x y z
N MET A 1 -18.41 5.71 72.16
CA MET A 1 -18.39 5.31 70.73
C MET A 1 -19.12 6.36 69.91
N ARG A 2 -18.41 7.13 69.07
CA ARG A 2 -19.02 8.11 68.15
C ARG A 2 -19.60 7.35 66.94
N ARG A 3 -20.92 7.45 66.73
CA ARG A 3 -21.57 7.03 65.48
C ARG A 3 -21.22 8.06 64.41
N PHE A 4 -20.55 7.63 63.35
CA PHE A 4 -20.50 8.39 62.10
C PHE A 4 -21.84 8.18 61.39
N GLU A 5 -22.68 9.21 61.35
CA GLU A 5 -23.83 9.25 60.45
C GLU A 5 -23.31 9.46 59.02
N ASN A 6 -23.32 8.40 58.21
CA ASN A 6 -23.18 8.53 56.77
C ASN A 6 -24.46 9.12 56.21
N ARG A 7 -24.45 10.44 55.94
CA ARG A 7 -25.48 11.09 55.12
C ARG A 7 -25.32 10.65 53.67
N THR A 8 -26.15 9.72 53.22
CA THR A 8 -26.35 9.47 51.79
C THR A 8 -27.30 10.52 51.25
N ASN A 9 -26.76 11.57 50.64
CA ASN A 9 -27.56 12.52 49.86
C ASN A 9 -28.05 11.80 48.59
N GLY A 10 -29.34 11.45 48.54
CA GLY A 10 -29.98 10.97 47.33
C GLY A 10 -30.17 12.12 46.34
N PHE A 11 -29.75 11.95 45.10
CA PHE A 11 -29.95 12.94 44.03
C PHE A 11 -31.44 13.20 43.84
N SER A 12 -31.82 14.49 43.75
CA SER A 12 -33.18 14.86 43.42
C SER A 12 -33.49 14.57 41.94
N LEU A 13 -34.76 14.33 41.63
CA LEU A 13 -35.21 14.04 40.26
C LEU A 13 -34.84 15.15 39.27
N ASN A 14 -34.83 16.40 39.75
CA ASN A 14 -34.45 17.56 38.96
C ASN A 14 -32.94 17.62 38.68
N GLU A 15 -32.08 17.23 39.65
CA GLU A 15 -30.63 17.14 39.42
C GLU A 15 -30.29 16.06 38.40
N LEU A 16 -30.95 14.90 38.45
CA LEU A 16 -30.75 13.84 37.46
C LEU A 16 -31.12 14.31 36.04
N LEU A 17 -32.22 15.05 35.91
CA LEU A 17 -32.70 15.57 34.63
C LEU A 17 -31.72 16.60 34.04
N VAL A 18 -31.18 17.50 34.87
CA VAL A 18 -30.17 18.48 34.45
C VAL A 18 -28.88 17.78 34.01
N VAL A 19 -28.42 16.76 34.75
CA VAL A 19 -27.23 15.99 34.38
C VAL A 19 -27.41 15.29 33.04
N ILE A 20 -28.55 14.63 32.81
CA ILE A 20 -28.83 13.95 31.54
C ILE A 20 -28.90 14.96 30.38
N ALA A 21 -29.51 16.13 30.58
CA ALA A 21 -29.58 17.18 29.57
C ALA A 21 -28.18 17.70 29.19
N ILE A 22 -27.30 17.92 30.18
CA ILE A 22 -25.92 18.34 29.95
C ILE A 22 -25.12 17.26 29.22
N VAL A 23 -25.25 15.99 29.62
CA VAL A 23 -24.58 14.87 28.96
C VAL A 23 -25.06 14.72 27.50
N ALA A 24 -26.35 14.83 27.24
CA ALA A 24 -26.90 14.76 25.89
C ALA A 24 -26.36 15.90 24.99
N LEU A 25 -26.25 17.12 25.55
CA LEU A 25 -25.67 18.26 24.86
C LEU A 25 -24.18 18.03 24.54
N LEU A 26 -23.41 17.56 25.53
CA LEU A 26 -21.98 17.27 25.37
C LEU A 26 -21.72 16.17 24.36
N VAL A 27 -22.53 15.09 24.35
CA VAL A 27 -22.43 14.00 23.39
C VAL A 27 -22.81 14.48 21.98
N GLY A 28 -23.86 15.28 21.85
CA GLY A 28 -24.30 15.85 20.57
C GLY A 28 -23.25 16.75 19.91
N ILE A 29 -22.49 17.51 20.71
CA ILE A 29 -21.42 18.39 20.22
C ILE A 29 -20.10 17.62 20.04
N GLY A 30 -19.81 16.65 20.92
CA GLY A 30 -18.55 15.90 20.92
C GLY A 30 -18.41 14.89 19.78
N LEU A 31 -19.52 14.25 19.38
CA LEU A 31 -19.50 13.22 18.32
C LEU A 31 -19.04 13.74 16.95
N PRO A 32 -19.56 14.88 16.43
CA PRO A 32 -19.08 15.47 15.19
C PRO A 32 -17.60 15.86 15.25
N ALA A 33 -17.14 16.43 16.37
CA ALA A 33 -15.76 16.85 16.54
C ALA A 33 -14.78 15.64 16.56
N ALA A 34 -15.15 14.56 17.23
CA ALA A 34 -14.37 13.31 17.22
C ALA A 34 -14.27 12.73 15.80
N LYS A 35 -15.37 12.74 15.05
CA LYS A 35 -15.41 12.27 13.66
C LYS A 35 -14.50 13.09 12.74
N VAL A 36 -14.57 14.43 12.84
CA VAL A 36 -13.72 15.35 12.06
C VAL A 36 -12.23 15.18 12.41
N LEU A 37 -11.90 14.94 13.69
CA LEU A 37 -10.53 14.63 14.11
C LEU A 37 -10.05 13.32 13.48
N THR A 38 -10.85 12.25 13.55
CA THR A 38 -10.49 10.96 12.91
C THR A 38 -10.33 11.07 11.39
N GLU A 39 -11.19 11.84 10.72
CA GLU A 39 -11.10 12.10 9.27
C GLU A 39 -9.86 12.95 8.92
N SER A 40 -9.48 13.90 9.78
CA SER A 40 -8.27 14.73 9.63
C SER A 40 -6.97 13.95 9.88
N PHE A 41 -7.00 12.90 10.71
CA PHE A 41 -5.86 11.99 10.90
C PHE A 41 -5.65 11.06 9.70
N VAL A 42 -6.68 10.77 8.90
CA VAL A 42 -6.58 10.09 7.60
C VAL A 42 -6.17 11.07 6.47
N SER A 43 -5.44 12.14 6.82
CA SER A 43 -4.95 13.09 5.82
C SER A 43 -3.76 12.53 5.06
N SER A 44 -3.58 13.01 3.82
CA SER A 44 -2.40 12.76 2.98
C SER A 44 -1.07 12.97 3.71
N LYS A 45 -1.03 13.79 4.78
CA LYS A 45 0.16 14.00 5.62
C LYS A 45 0.59 12.73 6.37
N TRP A 46 -0.35 11.94 6.90
CA TRP A 46 0.00 10.68 7.57
C TRP A 46 0.55 9.66 6.56
N THR A 47 -0.11 9.52 5.41
CA THR A 47 0.36 8.68 4.30
C THR A 47 1.78 9.07 3.86
N VAL A 48 2.05 10.37 3.67
CA VAL A 48 3.40 10.87 3.37
C VAL A 48 4.40 10.46 4.47
N MET A 49 4.04 10.58 5.75
CA MET A 49 4.95 10.26 6.85
C MET A 49 5.31 8.76 6.89
N ILE A 50 4.33 7.87 6.74
CA ILE A 50 4.59 6.42 6.77
C ILE A 50 5.32 5.95 5.52
N VAL A 51 5.02 6.52 4.34
CA VAL A 51 5.74 6.22 3.10
C VAL A 51 7.18 6.71 3.22
N GLY A 52 7.40 7.93 3.71
CA GLY A 52 8.75 8.45 3.96
C GLY A 52 9.54 7.58 4.94
N ALA A 53 8.91 7.11 6.02
CA ALA A 53 9.54 6.19 6.97
C ALA A 53 9.88 4.83 6.34
N ALA A 54 8.99 4.28 5.51
CA ALA A 54 9.24 3.04 4.78
C ALA A 54 10.40 3.20 3.78
N LEU A 55 10.43 4.27 3.00
CA LEU A 55 11.51 4.55 2.06
C LEU A 55 12.86 4.74 2.75
N SER A 56 12.89 5.49 3.87
CA SER A 56 14.09 5.64 4.69
C SER A 56 14.61 4.30 5.21
N ASN A 57 13.70 3.42 5.63
CA ASN A 57 14.04 2.08 6.08
C ASN A 57 14.56 1.20 4.93
N ALA A 58 13.90 1.21 3.77
CA ALA A 58 14.33 0.47 2.59
C ALA A 58 15.72 0.91 2.10
N ARG A 59 16.02 2.21 2.14
CA ARG A 59 17.35 2.75 1.89
C ARG A 59 18.39 2.18 2.87
N GLY A 60 18.03 2.08 4.15
CA GLY A 60 18.87 1.44 5.16
C GLY A 60 19.10 -0.05 4.91
N ILE A 61 18.08 -0.78 4.44
CA ILE A 61 18.21 -2.19 4.02
C ILE A 61 19.20 -2.29 2.86
N ALA A 62 19.07 -1.45 1.83
CA ALA A 62 19.94 -1.46 0.66
C ALA A 62 21.43 -1.29 1.07
N GLY A 63 21.70 -0.33 1.97
CA GLY A 63 23.04 -0.08 2.49
C GLY A 63 23.59 -1.20 3.40
N ASN A 64 22.74 -1.82 4.22
CA ASN A 64 23.18 -2.87 5.14
C ASN A 64 23.42 -4.21 4.44
N GLU A 65 22.58 -4.55 3.46
CA GLU A 65 22.66 -5.81 2.72
C GLU A 65 23.64 -5.73 1.54
N GLY A 66 24.04 -4.51 1.15
CA GLY A 66 24.88 -4.28 -0.04
C GLY A 66 24.19 -4.76 -1.32
N LYS A 67 22.86 -4.57 -1.40
CA LYS A 67 22.02 -4.98 -2.55
C LYS A 67 21.02 -3.88 -2.89
N TYR A 68 20.45 -3.92 -4.09
CA TYR A 68 19.29 -3.09 -4.39
C TYR A 68 18.13 -3.48 -3.47
N ALA A 69 17.52 -2.50 -2.81
CA ALA A 69 16.36 -2.74 -1.97
C ALA A 69 15.39 -1.55 -2.03
N GLY A 70 14.13 -1.79 -1.74
CA GLY A 70 13.09 -0.82 -1.97
C GLY A 70 11.77 -1.14 -1.29
N VAL A 71 10.76 -0.39 -1.70
CA VAL A 71 9.37 -0.60 -1.27
C VAL A 71 8.53 -0.86 -2.51
N ARG A 72 7.86 -2.02 -2.55
CA ARG A 72 6.78 -2.36 -3.46
C ARG A 72 5.47 -1.88 -2.86
N PHE A 73 4.65 -1.22 -3.66
CA PHE A 73 3.26 -0.93 -3.36
C PHE A 73 2.40 -1.92 -4.12
N GLN A 74 1.43 -2.55 -3.48
CA GLN A 74 0.50 -3.47 -4.13
C GLN A 74 -0.77 -3.62 -3.29
N GLN A 75 -1.90 -3.90 -3.94
CA GLN A 75 -3.16 -4.20 -3.28
C GLN A 75 -3.30 -5.70 -2.98
N ASP A 76 -3.91 -6.05 -1.85
CA ASP A 76 -4.42 -7.41 -1.61
C ASP A 76 -5.74 -7.65 -2.38
N ALA A 77 -6.26 -8.87 -2.31
CA ALA A 77 -7.53 -9.23 -2.95
C ALA A 77 -8.75 -8.43 -2.44
N GLU A 78 -8.64 -7.78 -1.27
CA GLU A 78 -9.68 -6.91 -0.71
C GLU A 78 -9.51 -5.43 -1.13
N GLY A 79 -8.50 -5.13 -1.96
CA GLY A 79 -8.17 -3.79 -2.42
C GLY A 79 -7.44 -2.94 -1.37
N ASN A 80 -6.98 -3.51 -0.25
CA ASN A 80 -6.15 -2.79 0.71
C ASN A 80 -4.72 -2.69 0.17
N GLN A 81 -4.15 -1.49 0.15
CA GLN A 81 -2.80 -1.29 -0.37
C GLN A 81 -1.75 -1.38 0.74
N TYR A 82 -0.63 -2.04 0.44
CA TYR A 82 0.47 -2.27 1.38
C TYR A 82 1.79 -1.77 0.81
N MET A 83 2.69 -1.44 1.73
CA MET A 83 4.11 -1.26 1.48
C MET A 83 4.85 -2.55 1.86
N ILE A 84 5.58 -3.12 0.91
CA ILE A 84 6.28 -4.39 1.08
C ILE A 84 7.76 -4.12 0.83
N PHE A 85 8.61 -4.42 1.80
CA PHE A 85 10.05 -4.28 1.63
C PHE A 85 10.54 -5.36 0.68
N ILE A 86 11.18 -4.95 -0.40
CA ILE A 86 11.73 -5.86 -1.41
C ILE A 86 13.24 -5.70 -1.50
N ILE A 87 13.93 -6.79 -1.79
CA ILE A 87 15.38 -6.83 -1.98
C ILE A 87 15.70 -7.63 -3.23
N HIS A 88 16.68 -7.15 -4.00
CA HIS A 88 17.20 -7.85 -5.15
C HIS A 88 17.88 -9.13 -4.69
N SER A 89 17.46 -10.24 -5.27
CA SER A 89 18.12 -11.53 -5.15
C SER A 89 18.68 -11.86 -6.51
N PRO A 90 20.01 -11.73 -6.72
CA PRO A 90 20.61 -12.31 -7.90
C PRO A 90 20.36 -13.82 -7.85
N GLY A 91 20.10 -14.42 -9.00
CA GLY A 91 20.07 -15.87 -9.09
C GLY A 91 21.48 -16.41 -8.97
N ASP A 92 21.84 -17.05 -7.87
CA ASP A 92 23.19 -17.57 -7.61
C ASP A 92 23.47 -18.86 -8.44
N THR A 93 22.45 -19.45 -9.07
CA THR A 93 22.57 -20.58 -10.01
C THR A 93 21.67 -20.42 -11.24
N VAL A 94 21.92 -21.19 -12.31
CA VAL A 94 21.18 -21.19 -13.60
C VAL A 94 19.68 -21.55 -13.43
N ALA A 95 19.25 -21.93 -12.23
CA ALA A 95 17.87 -22.24 -11.86
C ALA A 95 17.25 -21.18 -10.93
N GLU A 96 17.98 -20.12 -10.58
CA GLU A 96 17.51 -19.08 -9.68
C GLU A 96 17.09 -17.83 -10.45
N TYR A 97 16.01 -17.26 -9.96
CA TYR A 97 15.38 -16.08 -10.50
C TYR A 97 16.22 -14.83 -10.23
N ASP A 98 16.51 -14.06 -11.28
CA ASP A 98 17.07 -12.72 -11.18
C ASP A 98 15.94 -11.69 -11.06
N GLY A 99 15.77 -11.15 -9.86
CA GLY A 99 14.76 -10.13 -9.59
C GLY A 99 14.62 -9.83 -8.11
N PHE A 100 13.44 -9.38 -7.69
CA PHE A 100 13.16 -8.93 -6.34
C PHE A 100 12.28 -9.94 -5.58
N ARG A 101 12.50 -10.03 -4.28
CA ARG A 101 11.65 -10.79 -3.36
C ARG A 101 11.38 -9.99 -2.09
N ALA A 102 10.37 -10.39 -1.34
CA ALA A 102 10.12 -9.81 -0.02
C ALA A 102 11.33 -9.99 0.92
N VAL A 103 11.67 -8.96 1.68
CA VAL A 103 12.70 -9.04 2.73
C VAL A 103 12.21 -9.96 3.84
N GLN A 104 12.99 -10.99 4.15
CA GLN A 104 12.63 -11.97 5.17
C GLN A 104 12.50 -11.34 6.56
N GLY A 105 11.53 -11.81 7.34
CA GLY A 105 11.28 -11.32 8.69
C GLY A 105 10.60 -9.94 8.76
N ARG A 106 10.25 -9.32 7.63
CA ARG A 106 9.51 -8.06 7.59
C ARG A 106 8.10 -8.27 7.07
N LYS A 107 7.11 -7.85 7.86
CA LYS A 107 5.71 -7.93 7.47
C LYS A 107 5.32 -6.77 6.54
N PRO A 108 4.43 -6.98 5.57
CA PRO A 108 3.77 -5.91 4.82
C PRO A 108 3.15 -4.87 5.74
N VAL A 109 3.28 -3.59 5.40
CA VAL A 109 2.75 -2.46 6.18
C VAL A 109 1.56 -1.86 5.44
N ARG A 110 0.37 -1.97 6.03
CA ARG A 110 -0.87 -1.46 5.42
C ARG A 110 -0.90 0.07 5.35
N LEU A 111 -1.33 0.62 4.23
CA LEU A 111 -1.65 2.04 4.09
C LEU A 111 -3.00 2.38 4.77
N PRO A 112 -3.25 3.66 5.15
CA PRO A 112 -4.52 4.09 5.73
C PRO A 112 -5.70 3.72 4.83
N VAL A 113 -6.81 3.29 5.43
CA VAL A 113 -7.96 2.68 4.72
C VAL A 113 -8.50 3.52 3.56
N ASN A 114 -8.50 4.86 3.68
CA ASN A 114 -9.02 5.75 2.64
C ASN A 114 -7.92 6.35 1.73
N ALA A 115 -6.64 6.02 1.95
CA ALA A 115 -5.55 6.56 1.16
C ALA A 115 -4.95 5.47 0.26
N GLY A 116 -4.71 5.81 -1.00
CA GLY A 116 -3.93 4.99 -1.91
C GLY A 116 -2.78 5.80 -2.52
N VAL A 117 -1.81 5.08 -3.08
CA VAL A 117 -0.73 5.63 -3.89
C VAL A 117 -0.78 5.06 -5.30
N MET A 118 -0.44 5.89 -6.29
CA MET A 118 -0.35 5.53 -7.71
C MET A 118 0.89 6.15 -8.32
N ASP A 119 1.52 5.47 -9.26
CA ASP A 119 2.66 6.02 -10.02
C ASP A 119 2.26 6.84 -11.26
N MET A 120 0.98 6.75 -11.67
CA MET A 120 0.42 7.36 -12.88
C MET A 120 1.10 6.85 -14.17
N ARG A 121 1.53 5.59 -14.19
CA ARG A 121 2.07 4.89 -15.35
C ARG A 121 1.27 3.64 -15.65
N ILE A 122 1.12 3.32 -16.92
CA ILE A 122 0.45 2.10 -17.38
C ILE A 122 1.37 1.35 -18.34
N ARG A 123 1.42 0.02 -18.19
CA ARG A 123 2.17 -0.86 -19.09
C ARG A 123 1.64 -0.76 -20.51
N THR A 124 2.54 -0.73 -21.47
CA THR A 124 2.17 -0.77 -22.90
C THR A 124 1.94 -2.19 -23.42
N ASN A 125 2.46 -3.20 -22.71
CA ASN A 125 2.37 -4.59 -23.08
C ASN A 125 1.82 -5.45 -21.93
N LEU A 126 0.53 -5.77 -22.01
CA LEU A 126 -0.17 -6.66 -21.07
C LEU A 126 -0.03 -8.15 -21.47
N GLY A 127 0.68 -8.46 -22.55
CA GLY A 127 0.90 -9.83 -23.03
C GLY A 127 2.23 -10.45 -22.59
N ASP A 128 3.21 -9.62 -22.19
CA ASP A 128 4.53 -10.08 -21.73
C ASP A 128 4.84 -9.54 -20.33
N ALA A 129 4.97 -10.45 -19.37
CA ALA A 129 5.25 -10.13 -17.98
C ALA A 129 6.67 -9.56 -17.77
N LYS A 130 7.57 -9.75 -18.74
CA LYS A 130 8.97 -9.32 -18.67
C LYS A 130 9.25 -8.03 -19.42
N ASP A 131 8.26 -7.48 -20.10
CA ASP A 131 8.38 -6.19 -20.75
C ASP A 131 8.19 -5.07 -19.71
N PRO A 132 9.22 -4.25 -19.41
CA PRO A 132 9.11 -3.14 -18.47
C PRO A 132 8.50 -1.88 -19.11
N SER A 133 8.12 -1.91 -20.38
CA SER A 133 7.69 -0.70 -21.07
C SER A 133 6.36 -0.17 -20.51
N ASP A 134 6.35 1.12 -20.18
CA ASP A 134 5.17 1.86 -19.71
C ASP A 134 5.12 3.27 -20.28
N GLU A 135 3.94 3.87 -20.20
CA GLU A 135 3.66 5.25 -20.60
C GLU A 135 2.88 5.98 -19.49
N PRO A 136 2.96 7.32 -19.42
CA PRO A 136 2.19 8.09 -18.48
C PRO A 136 0.70 8.06 -18.82
N VAL A 137 -0.14 7.97 -17.78
CA VAL A 137 -1.60 8.16 -17.92
C VAL A 137 -1.88 9.63 -18.23
N ILE A 138 -2.48 9.91 -19.39
CA ILE A 138 -2.78 11.26 -19.89
C ILE A 138 -4.25 11.45 -20.26
N SER A 139 -5.08 10.40 -20.20
CA SER A 139 -6.50 10.43 -20.56
C SER A 139 -7.35 9.45 -19.78
N ASP A 140 -8.67 9.62 -19.84
CA ASP A 140 -9.62 8.74 -19.15
C ASP A 140 -9.68 7.32 -19.75
N ASN A 141 -9.31 7.15 -21.01
CA ASN A 141 -9.33 5.85 -21.69
C ASN A 141 -8.20 4.91 -21.26
N GLU A 142 -7.24 5.41 -20.48
CA GLU A 142 -6.06 4.66 -20.01
C GLU A 142 -6.19 4.26 -18.53
N ILE A 143 -7.29 4.61 -17.86
CA ILE A 143 -7.52 4.31 -16.44
C ILE A 143 -9.01 4.10 -16.10
N ASN A 144 -9.75 3.48 -17.02
CA ASN A 144 -11.18 3.16 -16.89
C ASN A 144 -11.45 1.67 -16.54
N GLU A 145 -10.46 0.79 -16.61
CA GLU A 145 -10.58 -0.64 -16.26
C GLU A 145 -9.89 -0.98 -14.92
N ASP A 146 -10.31 -2.09 -14.30
CA ASP A 146 -9.75 -2.51 -13.00
C ASP A 146 -8.30 -2.97 -13.12
N VAL A 147 -7.90 -3.54 -14.27
CA VAL A 147 -6.51 -3.94 -14.54
C VAL A 147 -5.57 -2.74 -14.54
N GLU A 148 -6.03 -1.59 -15.03
CA GLU A 148 -5.26 -0.35 -15.11
C GLU A 148 -5.10 0.30 -13.72
N ILE A 149 -6.14 0.18 -12.89
CA ILE A 149 -6.06 0.55 -11.46
C ILE A 149 -5.09 -0.39 -10.73
N ALA A 150 -5.14 -1.69 -10.98
CA ALA A 150 -4.20 -2.64 -10.40
C ALA A 150 -2.75 -2.32 -10.78
N ASP A 151 -2.49 -2.09 -12.07
CA ASP A 151 -1.18 -1.74 -12.61
C ASP A 151 -0.63 -0.43 -12.00
N THR A 152 -1.40 0.67 -12.09
CA THR A 152 -0.97 1.98 -11.58
C THR A 152 -0.83 2.04 -10.04
N THR A 153 -1.48 1.14 -9.32
CA THR A 153 -1.34 1.00 -7.85
C THR A 153 -0.27 0.00 -7.44
N THR A 154 0.37 -0.65 -8.42
CA THR A 154 1.37 -1.68 -8.23
C THR A 154 2.70 -1.24 -8.84
N PHE A 155 3.51 -0.55 -8.02
CA PHE A 155 4.82 -0.03 -8.45
C PHE A 155 5.88 -0.13 -7.35
N SER A 156 7.14 0.08 -7.69
CA SER A 156 8.26 -0.03 -6.76
C SER A 156 9.12 1.24 -6.72
N ILE A 157 9.71 1.55 -5.57
CA ILE A 157 10.76 2.57 -5.44
C ILE A 157 12.02 1.90 -4.89
N ILE A 158 13.12 1.98 -5.64
CA ILE A 158 14.35 1.23 -5.38
C ILE A 158 15.51 2.15 -5.03
N PHE A 159 16.32 1.72 -4.05
CA PHE A 159 17.59 2.28 -3.69
C PHE A 159 18.72 1.31 -4.07
N SER A 160 19.82 1.85 -4.57
CA SER A 160 21.06 1.11 -4.79
C SER A 160 21.75 0.76 -3.48
N GLU A 161 22.77 -0.09 -3.55
CA GLU A 161 23.65 -0.48 -2.44
C GLU A 161 24.26 0.72 -1.72
N ALA A 162 24.48 1.83 -2.44
CA ALA A 162 24.98 3.09 -1.87
C ALA A 162 23.89 3.95 -1.21
N GLY A 163 22.65 3.46 -1.17
CA GLY A 163 21.49 4.17 -0.66
C GLY A 163 21.01 5.32 -1.55
N LYS A 164 21.38 5.35 -2.83
CA LYS A 164 20.89 6.32 -3.81
C LYS A 164 19.64 5.76 -4.47
N MET A 165 18.56 6.54 -4.59
CA MET A 165 17.41 6.11 -5.36
C MET A 165 17.79 5.99 -6.85
N VAL A 166 17.39 4.90 -7.48
CA VAL A 166 17.66 4.61 -8.89
C VAL A 166 16.38 4.17 -9.59
N VAL A 167 16.36 4.31 -10.92
CA VAL A 167 15.40 3.60 -11.76
C VAL A 167 16.05 2.27 -12.12
N HIS A 168 15.39 1.18 -11.78
CA HIS A 168 15.83 -0.20 -12.03
C HIS A 168 14.60 -1.00 -12.42
N ASP A 169 14.74 -1.94 -13.36
CA ASP A 169 13.62 -2.81 -13.69
C ASP A 169 13.38 -3.78 -12.53
N VAL A 170 12.15 -3.80 -12.05
CA VAL A 170 11.72 -4.59 -10.92
C VAL A 170 10.78 -5.63 -11.45
N GLN A 171 11.13 -6.88 -11.24
CA GLN A 171 10.19 -7.98 -11.29
C GLN A 171 10.23 -8.64 -9.92
N VAL A 172 9.07 -8.87 -9.31
CA VAL A 172 8.91 -9.46 -7.99
C VAL A 172 8.44 -10.90 -8.12
N ARG A 173 9.08 -11.79 -7.35
CA ARG A 173 8.66 -13.18 -7.21
C ARG A 173 8.60 -13.65 -5.78
N ASN A 174 7.95 -14.80 -5.62
CA ASN A 174 8.07 -15.62 -4.44
C ASN A 174 9.55 -15.96 -4.13
N ARG A 175 9.84 -16.19 -2.85
CA ARG A 175 11.17 -16.49 -2.31
C ARG A 175 11.86 -17.70 -2.93
N HIS A 176 11.08 -18.61 -3.50
CA HIS A 176 11.56 -19.85 -4.14
C HIS A 176 11.78 -19.68 -5.65
N GLY A 177 11.51 -18.50 -6.21
CA GLY A 177 11.66 -18.21 -7.64
C GLY A 177 10.72 -19.00 -8.56
N ARG A 178 9.61 -19.56 -8.04
CA ARG A 178 8.69 -20.38 -8.85
C ARG A 178 7.92 -19.53 -9.84
N ALA A 179 7.73 -20.06 -11.05
CA ALA A 179 7.03 -19.37 -12.12
C ALA A 179 5.54 -19.70 -12.18
N MET A 180 4.80 -18.91 -12.96
CA MET A 180 3.43 -19.27 -13.34
C MET A 180 3.35 -20.72 -13.81
N GLY A 181 2.46 -21.50 -13.19
CA GLY A 181 2.30 -22.94 -13.43
C GLY A 181 3.09 -23.86 -12.49
N ASP A 182 3.98 -23.32 -11.65
CA ASP A 182 4.64 -24.04 -10.55
C ASP A 182 4.18 -23.48 -9.19
N ASP A 183 3.09 -24.07 -8.66
CA ASP A 183 2.46 -23.65 -7.41
C ASP A 183 3.15 -24.24 -6.15
N SER A 184 4.37 -24.79 -6.28
CA SER A 184 5.09 -25.43 -5.16
C SER A 184 5.68 -24.47 -4.13
N SER A 185 5.65 -23.16 -4.38
CA SER A 185 6.19 -22.16 -3.46
C SER A 185 5.35 -22.03 -2.19
N THR A 186 5.96 -22.14 -1.01
CA THR A 186 5.32 -21.88 0.29
C THR A 186 5.53 -20.44 0.80
N ASP A 187 5.74 -19.47 -0.10
CA ASP A 187 5.87 -18.07 0.30
C ASP A 187 4.51 -17.49 0.70
N ASP A 188 4.46 -16.81 1.83
CA ASP A 188 3.29 -16.18 2.41
C ASP A 188 3.12 -14.71 1.97
N VAL A 189 4.11 -14.12 1.30
CA VAL A 189 4.04 -12.72 0.83
C VAL A 189 3.66 -12.63 -0.64
N PHE A 190 4.56 -13.02 -1.56
CA PHE A 190 4.32 -13.01 -2.99
C PHE A 190 4.22 -14.43 -3.51
N ASN A 191 3.22 -14.75 -4.33
CA ASN A 191 3.10 -16.08 -4.90
C ASN A 191 2.33 -16.11 -6.23
N THR A 192 2.20 -17.31 -6.79
CA THR A 192 1.37 -17.56 -7.97
C THR A 192 -0.10 -17.26 -7.67
N GLN A 193 -0.86 -16.99 -8.73
CA GLN A 193 -2.29 -16.70 -8.64
C GLN A 193 -3.05 -17.80 -7.91
N THR A 194 -2.81 -19.07 -8.22
CA THR A 194 -3.42 -20.21 -7.53
C THR A 194 -3.20 -20.14 -6.02
N ASN A 195 -1.98 -19.83 -5.60
CA ASN A 195 -1.59 -19.80 -4.19
C ASN A 195 -2.10 -18.57 -3.41
N VAL A 196 -2.54 -17.54 -4.12
CA VAL A 196 -3.19 -16.35 -3.55
C VAL A 196 -4.70 -16.56 -3.49
N ASP A 197 -5.31 -17.08 -4.56
CA ASP A 197 -6.77 -17.21 -4.71
C ASP A 197 -7.37 -18.46 -4.07
N ASP A 198 -6.64 -19.59 -4.07
CA ASP A 198 -7.16 -20.86 -3.55
C ASP A 198 -6.95 -21.00 -2.03
N LEU A 199 -7.94 -20.52 -1.28
CA LEU A 199 -8.01 -20.67 0.18
C LEU A 199 -8.04 -22.12 0.67
N ASN A 200 -8.27 -23.10 -0.22
CA ASN A 200 -8.35 -24.52 0.11
C ASN A 200 -7.14 -25.32 -0.39
N HIS A 201 -6.09 -24.66 -0.87
CA HIS A 201 -4.96 -25.33 -1.49
C HIS A 201 -4.25 -26.27 -0.48
N PRO A 202 -4.16 -27.58 -0.74
CA PRO A 202 -3.76 -28.59 0.26
C PRO A 202 -2.29 -28.48 0.70
N ALA A 203 -1.46 -27.78 -0.06
CA ALA A 203 -0.05 -27.54 0.26
C ALA A 203 0.19 -26.22 1.03
N MET A 204 -0.83 -25.37 1.18
CA MET A 204 -0.72 -24.06 1.84
C MET A 204 -1.33 -24.10 3.23
N LEU A 205 -0.50 -23.82 4.26
CA LEU A 205 -1.00 -23.58 5.61
C LEU A 205 -1.73 -22.23 5.72
N TYR A 206 -1.36 -21.26 4.88
CA TYR A 206 -1.99 -19.95 4.73
C TYR A 206 -1.81 -19.47 3.28
N PRO A 207 -2.84 -18.86 2.65
CA PRO A 207 -2.71 -18.27 1.32
C PRO A 207 -1.69 -17.14 1.34
N ALA A 208 -0.97 -16.98 0.22
CA ALA A 208 -0.10 -15.83 0.05
C ALA A 208 -0.91 -14.54 -0.09
N MET A 209 -0.32 -13.41 0.31
CA MET A 209 -1.06 -12.16 0.37
C MET A 209 -1.12 -11.39 -0.96
N PHE A 210 -0.11 -11.55 -1.82
CA PHE A 210 0.05 -10.76 -3.05
C PHE A 210 0.47 -11.64 -4.22
N TYR A 211 0.04 -11.23 -5.42
CA TYR A 211 0.50 -11.83 -6.66
C TYR A 211 1.96 -11.45 -6.95
N GLN A 212 2.70 -12.39 -7.52
CA GLN A 212 3.98 -12.10 -8.18
C GLN A 212 3.80 -11.56 -9.59
N ASP A 213 4.87 -11.04 -10.19
CA ASP A 213 4.84 -10.29 -11.46
C ASP A 213 4.86 -11.19 -12.72
N ASP A 214 4.10 -12.28 -12.71
CA ASP A 214 3.93 -13.18 -13.86
C ASP A 214 2.58 -13.02 -14.57
N TYR A 215 1.75 -12.07 -14.15
CA TYR A 215 0.34 -11.95 -14.54
C TYR A 215 0.02 -10.57 -15.15
N PRO A 216 0.62 -10.23 -16.31
CA PRO A 216 0.48 -8.89 -16.90
C PRO A 216 -0.96 -8.60 -17.32
N GLY A 217 -1.74 -9.62 -17.68
CA GLY A 217 -3.17 -9.48 -18.02
C GLY A 217 -4.08 -9.07 -16.86
N VAL A 218 -3.57 -9.05 -15.62
CA VAL A 218 -4.26 -8.51 -14.43
C VAL A 218 -3.45 -7.42 -13.73
N GLY A 219 -2.46 -6.84 -14.41
CA GLY A 219 -1.72 -5.67 -13.93
C GLY A 219 -0.49 -5.99 -13.07
N PHE A 220 0.01 -7.24 -13.08
CA PHE A 220 1.21 -7.64 -12.33
C PHE A 220 2.29 -8.15 -13.27
N GLY A 221 3.31 -7.33 -13.51
CA GLY A 221 4.44 -7.69 -14.34
C GLY A 221 5.64 -6.82 -14.03
N GLN A 222 6.77 -7.07 -14.70
CA GLN A 222 8.00 -6.30 -14.53
C GLN A 222 7.78 -4.80 -14.81
N GLU A 223 8.18 -3.92 -13.91
CA GLU A 223 8.05 -2.47 -14.07
C GLU A 223 9.37 -1.72 -13.79
N PRO A 224 9.65 -0.58 -14.42
CA PRO A 224 10.77 0.26 -14.04
C PRO A 224 10.42 1.03 -12.77
N SER A 225 11.29 0.95 -11.76
CA SER A 225 11.04 1.58 -10.47
C SER A 225 10.87 3.10 -10.58
N ARG A 226 10.03 3.65 -9.71
CA ARG A 226 9.52 5.01 -9.78
C ARG A 226 10.31 5.98 -8.92
N GLN A 227 10.31 7.22 -9.37
CA GLN A 227 10.89 8.36 -8.66
C GLN A 227 9.81 9.26 -8.05
N SER A 228 8.55 9.00 -8.37
CA SER A 228 7.43 9.81 -7.98
C SER A 228 6.14 9.00 -7.94
N PHE A 229 5.18 9.49 -7.18
CA PHE A 229 3.83 8.93 -7.07
C PHE A 229 2.85 10.04 -6.67
N VAL A 230 1.56 9.78 -6.80
CA VAL A 230 0.48 10.60 -6.26
C VAL A 230 -0.17 9.88 -5.08
N ILE A 231 -0.76 10.64 -4.15
CA ILE A 231 -1.64 10.11 -3.10
C ILE A 231 -3.06 10.50 -3.46
N TYR A 232 -3.95 9.52 -3.49
CA TYR A 232 -5.37 9.72 -3.79
C TYR A 232 -6.25 9.22 -2.64
N ASP A 233 -7.49 9.73 -2.59
CA ASP A 233 -8.52 9.23 -1.70
C ASP A 233 -9.29 8.11 -2.39
N LYS A 234 -9.26 6.92 -1.80
CA LYS A 234 -9.89 5.72 -2.35
C LYS A 234 -11.40 5.86 -2.49
N LYS A 235 -12.07 6.58 -1.59
CA LYS A 235 -13.53 6.78 -1.65
C LYS A 235 -13.91 7.75 -2.75
N ILE A 236 -13.10 8.79 -2.96
CA ILE A 236 -13.32 9.72 -4.08
C ILE A 236 -13.18 8.95 -5.39
N LEU A 237 -12.07 8.23 -5.58
CA LEU A 237 -11.83 7.48 -6.82
C LEU A 237 -12.91 6.42 -7.09
N ALA A 238 -13.32 5.66 -6.07
CA ALA A 238 -14.35 4.63 -6.21
C ALA A 238 -15.75 5.20 -6.51
N GLY A 239 -16.01 6.47 -6.18
CA GLY A 239 -17.29 7.14 -6.44
C GLY A 239 -17.39 7.80 -7.82
N LEU A 240 -16.29 7.84 -8.59
CA LEU A 240 -16.26 8.45 -9.93
C LEU A 240 -16.68 7.45 -11.02
N ASP A 241 -17.26 7.99 -12.09
CA ASP A 241 -17.46 7.24 -13.33
C ASP A 241 -16.09 6.83 -13.89
N PRO A 242 -15.84 5.53 -14.15
CA PRO A 242 -14.60 5.05 -14.74
C PRO A 242 -14.16 5.84 -15.98
N ALA A 243 -15.10 6.28 -16.81
CA ALA A 243 -14.82 7.05 -18.04
C ALA A 243 -14.38 8.51 -17.80
N SER A 244 -14.22 8.93 -16.54
CA SER A 244 -13.83 10.31 -16.19
C SER A 244 -12.85 10.40 -15.01
N ARG A 245 -12.29 9.28 -14.56
CA ARG A 245 -11.40 9.21 -13.39
C ARG A 245 -10.19 10.12 -13.51
N PHE A 246 -9.58 10.18 -14.69
CA PHE A 246 -8.39 10.99 -14.94
C PHE A 246 -8.75 12.48 -14.97
N SER A 247 -9.67 12.87 -15.85
CA SER A 247 -10.02 14.27 -16.07
C SER A 247 -10.72 14.90 -14.87
N SER A 248 -11.55 14.15 -14.15
CA SER A 248 -12.28 14.70 -12.99
C SER A 248 -11.43 14.80 -11.74
N TYR A 249 -10.41 13.94 -11.58
CA TYR A 249 -9.72 13.79 -10.30
C TYR A 249 -8.21 13.61 -10.41
N LEU A 250 -7.74 12.54 -11.05
CA LEU A 250 -6.32 12.14 -10.95
C LEU A 250 -5.37 13.18 -11.54
N GLN A 251 -5.73 13.86 -12.63
CA GLN A 251 -4.88 14.90 -13.24
C GLN A 251 -4.60 16.09 -12.31
N ASN A 252 -5.45 16.30 -11.29
CA ASN A 252 -5.34 17.42 -10.36
C ASN A 252 -4.54 17.07 -9.10
N LEU A 253 -4.10 15.82 -8.95
CA LEU A 253 -3.35 15.38 -7.79
C LEU A 253 -1.93 15.93 -7.80
N LYS A 254 -1.44 16.26 -6.61
CA LYS A 254 -0.07 16.72 -6.44
C LYS A 254 0.89 15.53 -6.51
N VAL A 255 1.81 15.57 -7.47
CA VAL A 255 2.91 14.62 -7.59
C VAL A 255 3.88 14.80 -6.42
N ILE A 256 4.28 13.69 -5.82
CA ILE A 256 5.29 13.61 -4.76
C ILE A 256 6.51 12.94 -5.36
N TYR A 257 7.66 13.62 -5.27
CA TYR A 257 8.94 13.12 -5.76
C TYR A 257 9.75 12.56 -4.60
N VAL A 258 10.59 11.56 -4.88
CA VAL A 258 11.57 11.03 -3.94
C VAL A 258 12.94 11.62 -4.27
N ASN A 259 13.57 12.26 -3.29
CA ASN A 259 14.91 12.83 -3.45
C ASN A 259 15.91 11.71 -3.75
N PRO A 260 16.68 11.79 -4.86
CA PRO A 260 17.59 10.71 -5.23
C PRO A 260 18.70 10.40 -4.23
N TYR A 261 19.12 11.38 -3.43
CA TYR A 261 20.26 11.28 -2.53
C TYR A 261 19.86 11.00 -1.09
N THR A 262 18.75 11.61 -0.64
CA THR A 262 18.31 11.48 0.76
C THR A 262 17.22 10.43 0.94
N GLY A 263 16.44 10.15 -0.11
CA GLY A 263 15.21 9.35 -0.03
C GLY A 263 14.03 10.11 0.56
N ASP A 264 14.18 11.40 0.86
CA ASP A 264 13.12 12.24 1.42
C ASP A 264 12.05 12.56 0.37
N LEU A 265 10.82 12.73 0.82
CA LEU A 265 9.70 13.12 -0.03
C LEU A 265 9.69 14.63 -0.28
N ILE A 266 9.72 15.02 -1.54
CA ILE A 266 9.63 16.40 -2.03
C ILE A 266 8.23 16.60 -2.62
N LYS A 267 7.56 17.67 -2.20
CA LYS A 267 6.20 18.00 -2.66
C LYS A 267 6.22 19.17 -3.61
#